data_AF-A0A1H8WZL3-F1
#
_entry.id   AF-A0A1H8WZL3-F1
#
_cell.length_a   1.000
_cell.length_b   1.000
_cell.length_c   1.000
_cell.angle_alpha   90.00
_cell.angle_beta   90.00
_cell.angle_gamma   90.00
#
_symmetry.space_group_name_H-M   'P 1'
#
loop_
_entity.id
_entity.type
_entity.pdbx_description
1 polymer ?
#
loop_
_entity_poly.entity_id
_entity_poly.type
_entity_poly.pdbx_seq_one_letter_code
_entity_poly.pdbx_strand_id
1 'polypeptide(L)'
;MTNRASHIDANHPDRFTPADISKHAHRCMLDRLAKHDRELTAIRKLLLGVIQQQPLAIEARELRTSGHTFGSIAARTGLTRNVVADIIGQDGDA
;
A
#
# COMPACT_ATOMS: atom_id res chain seq x y z
N MET A 1 34.35 36.38 -25.90
CA MET A 1 33.25 36.23 -26.89
C MET A 1 32.89 34.76 -26.99
N THR A 2 32.03 34.27 -26.10
CA THR A 2 31.68 32.85 -25.99
C THR A 2 30.38 32.60 -26.74
N ASN A 3 30.50 32.06 -27.97
CA ASN A 3 29.37 31.54 -28.74
C ASN A 3 28.89 30.23 -28.10
N ARG A 4 28.11 30.33 -27.01
CA ARG A 4 27.35 29.19 -26.50
C ARG A 4 26.10 29.09 -27.36
N ALA A 5 26.23 28.39 -28.49
CA ALA A 5 25.09 27.98 -29.31
C ALA A 5 24.17 27.14 -28.42
N SER A 6 23.15 27.78 -27.85
CA SER A 6 22.00 27.13 -27.26
C SER A 6 21.19 26.59 -28.44
N HIS A 7 21.60 25.42 -28.93
CA HIS A 7 20.80 24.68 -29.88
C HIS A 7 19.58 24.14 -29.10
N ILE A 8 18.59 25.01 -28.94
CA ILE A 8 17.26 24.63 -28.50
C ILE A 8 16.63 23.95 -29.70
N ASP A 9 16.78 22.64 -29.77
CA ASP A 9 15.95 21.82 -30.64
C ASP A 9 14.52 21.89 -30.09
N ALA A 10 13.68 22.70 -30.76
CA ALA A 10 12.29 22.91 -30.39
C ALA A 10 11.43 21.63 -30.56
N ASN A 11 11.96 20.60 -31.22
CA ASN A 11 11.25 19.37 -31.54
C ASN A 11 11.71 18.15 -30.73
N HIS A 12 12.59 18.31 -29.73
CA HIS A 12 13.06 17.16 -28.97
C HIS A 12 11.92 16.61 -28.08
N PRO A 13 11.46 15.35 -28.28
CA PRO A 13 10.28 14.80 -27.61
C PRO A 13 10.41 14.62 -26.08
N ASP A 14 11.55 15.00 -25.51
CA ASP A 14 11.96 14.73 -24.12
C ASP A 14 12.11 15.98 -23.24
N ARG A 15 11.66 17.17 -23.69
CA ARG A 15 11.70 18.37 -22.84
C ARG A 15 10.61 18.36 -21.75
N PHE A 16 11.00 17.78 -20.62
CA PHE A 16 10.93 18.27 -19.23
C PHE A 16 9.62 18.84 -18.68
N THR A 17 9.06 18.09 -17.74
CA THR A 17 8.23 18.50 -16.60
C THR A 17 9.12 18.79 -15.37
N PRO A 18 8.67 19.54 -14.33
CA PRO A 18 9.57 20.11 -13.32
C PRO A 18 10.33 19.02 -12.55
N ALA A 19 11.66 19.15 -12.46
CA ALA A 19 12.67 18.25 -11.88
C ALA A 19 13.68 17.61 -12.87
N ASP A 20 13.70 18.02 -14.13
CA ASP A 20 14.72 17.61 -15.10
C ASP A 20 14.79 16.10 -15.40
N ILE A 21 13.64 15.42 -15.36
CA ILE A 21 13.50 13.98 -15.61
C ILE A 21 12.97 13.76 -17.03
N SER A 22 13.57 12.83 -17.77
CA SER A 22 13.06 12.42 -19.09
C SER A 22 11.72 11.68 -18.95
N LYS A 23 10.87 11.72 -19.99
CA LYS A 23 9.58 11.00 -19.99
C LYS A 23 9.76 9.50 -19.74
N HIS A 24 10.83 8.91 -20.31
CA HIS A 24 11.18 7.53 -20.10
C HIS A 24 11.52 7.23 -18.63
N ALA A 25 12.36 8.05 -18.00
CA ALA A 25 12.73 7.89 -16.60
C ALA A 25 11.52 8.05 -15.67
N HIS A 26 10.62 9.00 -15.97
CA HIS A 26 9.37 9.16 -15.23
C HIS A 26 8.47 7.91 -15.32
N ARG A 27 8.30 7.34 -16.52
CA ARG A 27 7.52 6.08 -16.70
C ARG A 27 8.13 4.92 -15.93
N CYS A 28 9.44 4.75 -16.00
CA CYS A 28 10.14 3.71 -15.23
C CYS A 28 9.94 3.88 -13.70
N MET A 29 9.87 5.11 -13.19
CA MET A 29 9.56 5.35 -11.78
C MET A 29 8.12 4.94 -11.43
N LEU A 30 7.15 5.30 -12.26
CA LEU A 30 5.75 4.89 -12.06
C LEU A 30 5.58 3.37 -12.07
N ASP A 31 6.23 2.67 -13.01
CA ASP A 31 6.18 1.20 -13.08
C ASP A 31 6.78 0.55 -11.82
N ARG A 32 7.85 1.13 -11.28
CA ARG A 32 8.44 0.67 -10.01
C ARG A 32 7.50 0.88 -8.83
N LEU A 33 6.83 2.04 -8.74
CA LEU A 33 5.83 2.30 -7.70
C LEU A 33 4.65 1.32 -7.80
N ALA A 34 4.13 1.10 -9.01
CA ALA A 34 3.05 0.12 -9.23
C ALA A 34 3.47 -1.32 -8.90
N LYS A 35 4.76 -1.66 -9.08
CA LYS A 35 5.31 -2.94 -8.60
C LYS A 35 5.34 -2.98 -7.06
N HIS A 36 5.84 -1.94 -6.41
CA HIS A 36 5.89 -1.88 -4.94
C HIS A 36 4.49 -1.99 -4.32
N ASP A 37 3.47 -1.35 -4.90
CA ASP A 37 2.09 -1.46 -4.40
C ASP A 37 1.55 -2.90 -4.46
N ARG A 38 1.91 -3.64 -5.53
CA ARG A 38 1.57 -5.06 -5.65
C ARG A 38 2.30 -5.91 -4.61
N GLU A 39 3.59 -5.65 -4.39
CA GLU A 39 4.40 -6.36 -3.38
C GLU A 39 3.88 -6.08 -1.96
N LEU A 40 3.58 -4.82 -1.63
CA LEU A 40 2.99 -4.45 -0.34
C LEU A 40 1.62 -5.11 -0.13
N THR A 41 0.80 -5.19 -1.18
CA THR A 41 -0.49 -5.90 -1.12
C THR A 41 -0.27 -7.40 -0.86
N ALA A 42 0.71 -8.02 -1.51
CA ALA A 42 1.04 -9.43 -1.30
C ALA A 42 1.56 -9.69 0.12
N ILE A 43 2.47 -8.84 0.63
CA ILE A 43 2.97 -8.90 2.00
C ILE A 43 1.82 -8.75 3.00
N ARG A 44 0.90 -7.79 2.78
CA ARG A 44 -0.28 -7.62 3.64
C ARG A 44 -1.14 -8.88 3.67
N LYS A 45 -1.39 -9.51 2.52
CA LYS A 45 -2.15 -10.77 2.46
C LYS A 45 -1.45 -11.91 3.21
N LEU A 46 -0.13 -12.05 3.05
CA LEU A 46 0.66 -13.05 3.76
C LEU A 46 0.64 -12.81 5.28
N LEU A 47 0.82 -11.56 5.70
CA LEU A 47 0.74 -11.19 7.12
C LEU A 47 -0.63 -11.48 7.69
N LEU A 48 -1.72 -11.14 6.99
CA LEU A 48 -3.08 -11.46 7.43
C LEU A 48 -3.33 -12.97 7.52
N GLY A 49 -2.82 -13.76 6.57
CA GLY A 49 -2.88 -15.22 6.62
C GLY A 49 -2.14 -15.81 7.82
N VAL A 50 -0.96 -15.27 8.15
CA VAL A 50 -0.18 -15.68 9.34
C VAL A 50 -0.84 -15.20 10.64
N ILE A 51 -1.47 -14.03 10.64
CA ILE A 51 -2.17 -13.45 11.80
C ILE A 51 -3.33 -14.34 12.25
N GLN A 52 -3.98 -15.12 11.37
CA GLN A 52 -5.08 -16.01 11.77
C GLN A 52 -4.68 -17.02 12.87
N GLN A 53 -3.41 -17.44 12.92
CA GLN A 53 -2.91 -18.35 13.96
C GLN A 53 -2.33 -17.62 15.17
N GLN A 54 -2.33 -16.28 15.16
CA GLN A 54 -1.85 -15.50 16.29
C GLN A 54 -2.92 -15.42 17.38
N PRO A 55 -2.52 -15.52 18.66
CA PRO A 55 -3.44 -15.39 19.80
C PRO A 55 -4.33 -14.14 19.74
N LEU A 56 -3.81 -13.03 19.19
CA LEU A 56 -4.55 -11.77 19.01
C LEU A 56 -5.75 -11.89 18.04
N ALA A 57 -5.63 -12.67 16.98
CA ALA A 57 -6.74 -12.88 16.04
C ALA A 57 -7.81 -13.78 16.63
N ILE A 58 -7.39 -14.82 17.37
CA ILE A 58 -8.29 -15.70 18.12
C ILE A 58 -9.05 -14.88 19.17
N GLU A 59 -8.35 -14.07 19.98
CA GLU A 59 -8.99 -13.20 20.96
C GLU A 59 -9.97 -12.21 20.29
N ALA A 60 -9.58 -11.59 19.17
CA ALA A 60 -10.48 -10.69 18.44
C ALA A 60 -11.76 -11.38 17.96
N ARG A 61 -11.68 -12.65 17.53
CA ARG A 61 -12.84 -13.46 17.14
C ARG A 61 -13.70 -13.84 18.33
N GLU A 62 -13.11 -14.29 19.42
CA GLU A 62 -13.83 -14.62 20.67
C GLU A 62 -14.58 -13.39 21.22
N LEU A 63 -13.94 -12.22 21.21
CA LEU A 63 -14.58 -10.97 21.59
C LEU A 63 -15.74 -10.61 20.68
N ARG A 64 -15.61 -10.86 19.36
CA ARG A 64 -16.70 -10.63 18.42
C ARG A 64 -17.89 -11.53 18.70
N THR A 65 -17.66 -12.82 18.94
CA THR A 65 -18.68 -13.80 19.34
C THR A 65 -19.34 -13.43 20.66
N SER A 66 -18.57 -12.84 21.58
CA SER A 66 -19.06 -12.33 22.87
C SER A 66 -19.87 -11.02 22.74
N GLY A 67 -20.04 -10.47 21.53
CA GLY A 67 -20.88 -9.30 21.27
C GLY A 67 -20.15 -7.95 21.27
N HIS A 68 -18.82 -7.92 21.36
CA HIS A 68 -18.08 -6.66 21.31
C HIS A 68 -18.12 -6.02 19.92
N THR A 69 -18.16 -4.69 19.89
CA THR A 69 -18.08 -3.93 18.64
C THR A 69 -16.65 -3.93 18.09
N PHE A 70 -16.49 -3.74 16.78
CA PHE A 70 -15.17 -3.61 16.14
C PHE A 70 -14.28 -2.54 16.79
N GLY A 71 -14.88 -1.43 17.27
CA GLY A 71 -14.15 -0.38 17.98
C GLY A 71 -13.67 -0.82 19.37
N SER A 72 -14.51 -1.54 20.12
CA SER A 72 -14.14 -2.07 21.44
C SER A 72 -13.02 -3.10 21.34
N ILE A 73 -13.05 -3.97 20.32
CA ILE A 73 -12.01 -4.98 20.07
C ILE A 73 -10.69 -4.30 19.70
N ALA A 74 -10.73 -3.32 18.79
CA ALA A 74 -9.55 -2.53 18.39
C ALA A 74 -8.87 -1.87 19.59
N ALA A 75 -9.65 -1.23 20.47
CA ALA A 75 -9.12 -0.57 21.67
C ALA A 75 -8.45 -1.54 22.64
N ARG A 76 -8.97 -2.77 22.75
CA ARG A 76 -8.48 -3.78 23.70
C ARG A 76 -7.27 -4.55 23.20
N THR A 77 -7.23 -4.85 21.91
CA THR A 77 -6.16 -5.62 21.25
C THR A 77 -5.02 -4.74 20.74
N GLY A 78 -5.20 -3.41 20.71
CA GLY A 78 -4.25 -2.47 20.11
C GLY A 78 -4.24 -2.50 18.58
N LEU A 79 -5.19 -3.22 17.95
CA LEU A 79 -5.31 -3.31 16.50
C LEU A 79 -6.07 -2.12 15.94
N THR A 80 -5.82 -1.79 14.66
CA THR A 80 -6.66 -0.81 13.96
C THR A 80 -8.00 -1.44 13.60
N ARG A 81 -9.06 -0.62 13.50
CA ARG A 81 -10.41 -1.10 13.14
C ARG A 81 -10.44 -1.86 11.80
N ASN A 82 -9.61 -1.47 10.83
CA ASN A 82 -9.51 -2.15 9.54
C ASN A 82 -8.94 -3.55 9.69
N VAL A 83 -7.91 -3.73 10.53
CA VAL A 83 -7.33 -5.06 10.79
C VAL A 83 -8.33 -5.96 11.51
N VAL A 84 -9.07 -5.44 12.48
CA VAL A 84 -10.13 -6.21 13.16
C VAL A 84 -11.23 -6.62 12.18
N ALA A 85 -11.63 -5.73 11.28
CA ALA A 85 -12.60 -6.05 10.21
C ALA A 85 -12.06 -7.12 9.25
N ASP A 86 -10.79 -7.03 8.85
CA ASP A 86 -10.13 -8.02 7.98
C ASP A 86 -10.07 -9.41 8.67
N ILE A 87 -9.78 -9.46 9.98
CA ILE A 87 -9.71 -10.71 10.77
C ILE A 87 -11.09 -11.40 10.87
N ILE A 88 -12.15 -10.63 11.09
CA ILE A 88 -13.51 -11.13 11.33
C ILE A 88 -14.26 -11.37 10.01
N GLY A 89 -14.07 -10.51 9.01
CA GLY A 89 -14.78 -10.56 7.73
C GLY A 89 -14.46 -11.80 6.89
N GLN A 90 -13.34 -12.48 7.19
CA GLN A 90 -12.97 -13.74 6.52
C GLN A 90 -13.74 -14.98 7.03
N ASP A 91 -14.42 -14.90 8.18
CA ASP A 91 -15.24 -16.02 8.70
C ASP A 91 -16.71 -15.95 8.21
N GLY A 92 -17.13 -14.85 7.56
CA GLY A 92 -18.50 -14.65 7.09
C GLY A 92 -18.85 -15.33 5.76
N ASP A 93 -17.89 -16.02 5.13
CA ASP A 93 -18.04 -16.76 3.86
C ASP A 93 -18.22 -18.28 4.06
N ALA A 94 -18.58 -18.73 5.28
CA ALA A 94 -18.83 -20.14 5.62
C ALA A 94 -20.31 -20.43 5.91
#